data_AF-A0A3D0VCI8-F1
#
_entry.id   AF-A0A3D0VCI8-F1
#
_cell.length_a   1.000
_cell.length_b   1.000
_cell.length_c   1.000
_cell.angle_alpha   90.00
_cell.angle_beta   90.00
_cell.angle_gamma   90.00
#
_symmetry.space_group_name_H-M   'P 1'
#
loop_
_entity.id
_entity.type
_entity.pdbx_description
1 polymer ?
#
loop_
_entity_poly.entity_id
_entity_poly.type
_entity_poly.pdbx_seq_one_letter_code
_entity_poly.pdbx_strand_id
1 'polypeptide(L)' 'IELQGTEGRVLALSRRALGTLTAEQKAIIERSCTLLPVDVPTIELAGGSVRCMIAGIHLDRRPVPAGVGG' A
#
# COMPACT_ATOMS: atom_id res chain seq x y z
N ILE A 1 -6.77 -0.58 4.35
CA ILE A 1 -7.04 0.16 3.09
C ILE A 1 -6.50 -0.70 1.98
N GLU A 2 -7.32 -1.02 0.98
CA GLU A 2 -6.86 -1.65 -0.26
C GLU A 2 -6.41 -0.54 -1.22
N LEU A 3 -5.22 -0.66 -1.78
CA LEU A 3 -4.64 0.31 -2.72
C LEU A 3 -4.53 -0.34 -4.10
N GLN A 4 -4.76 0.42 -5.16
CA GLN A 4 -4.46 -0.03 -6.52
C GLN A 4 -3.06 0.50 -6.90
N GLY A 5 -2.09 -0.41 -6.98
CA GLY A 5 -0.81 -0.17 -7.60
C GLY A 5 -0.88 -0.37 -9.12
N THR A 6 0.15 0.04 -9.84
CA THR A 6 0.25 -0.13 -11.30
C THR A 6 0.26 -1.59 -11.76
N GLU A 7 0.57 -2.52 -10.85
CA GLU A 7 0.64 -3.97 -11.12
C GLU A 7 -0.47 -4.77 -10.43
N GLY A 8 -1.46 -4.11 -9.80
CA GLY A 8 -2.57 -4.78 -9.14
C GLY A 8 -2.93 -4.20 -7.77
N ARG A 9 -3.88 -4.83 -7.07
CA ARG A 9 -4.28 -4.41 -5.72
C ARG A 9 -3.20 -4.80 -4.72
N VAL A 10 -2.82 -3.89 -3.85
CA VAL A 10 -1.92 -4.11 -2.72
C VAL A 10 -2.61 -3.77 -1.41
N LEU A 11 -2.39 -4.58 -0.39
CA LEU A 11 -2.80 -4.31 0.98
C LEU A 11 -1.56 -3.91 1.77
N ALA A 12 -1.42 -2.61 2.03
CA ALA A 12 -0.38 -2.09 2.91
C ALA A 12 -0.83 -2.23 4.37
N LEU A 13 0.00 -2.89 5.19
CA LEU A 13 -0.25 -3.16 6.60
C LEU A 13 1.06 -3.17 7.39
N SER A 14 1.02 -3.01 8.72
CA SER A 14 2.25 -3.06 9.51
C SER A 14 2.77 -4.49 9.63
N ARG A 15 4.08 -4.64 9.91
CA ARG A 15 4.65 -5.97 10.22
C ARG A 15 3.96 -6.65 11.41
N ARG A 16 3.51 -5.87 12.41
CA ARG A 16 2.73 -6.42 13.53
C ARG A 16 1.38 -6.97 13.06
N ALA A 17 0.64 -6.20 12.26
CA ALA A 17 -0.63 -6.65 11.70
C ALA A 17 -0.47 -7.87 10.79
N LEU A 18 0.63 -7.95 10.04
CA LEU A 18 0.95 -9.15 9.26
C LEU A 18 1.25 -10.38 10.15
N GLY A 19 1.86 -10.15 11.32
CA GLY A 19 2.17 -11.18 12.31
C GLY A 19 0.95 -11.75 13.03
N THR A 20 -0.17 -11.02 13.09
CA THR A 20 -1.41 -11.51 13.71
C THR A 20 -2.27 -12.36 12.77
N LEU A 21 -1.96 -12.38 11.47
CA LEU A 21 -2.71 -13.14 10.47
C LEU A 21 -2.25 -14.61 10.44
N THR A 22 -3.22 -15.53 10.41
CA THR A 22 -2.95 -16.95 10.17
C THR A 22 -2.56 -17.19 8.71
N ALA A 23 -1.94 -18.34 8.42
CA ALA A 23 -1.59 -18.72 7.06
C ALA A 23 -2.83 -18.80 6.14
N GLU A 24 -3.96 -19.27 6.67
CA GLU A 24 -5.22 -19.36 5.91
C GLU A 24 -5.80 -17.97 5.60
N GLN A 25 -5.75 -17.04 6.56
CA GLN A 25 -6.17 -15.65 6.34
C GLN A 25 -5.28 -14.94 5.31
N LYS A 26 -3.96 -15.17 5.35
CA LYS A 26 -3.02 -14.65 4.35
C LYS A 26 -3.39 -15.18 2.96
N ALA A 27 -3.60 -16.49 2.83
CA ALA A 27 -3.96 -17.11 1.56
C ALA A 27 -5.29 -16.60 0.99
N ILE A 28 -6.27 -16.25 1.84
CA ILE A 28 -7.53 -15.64 1.40
C ILE A 28 -7.29 -14.23 0.85
N ILE A 29 -6.50 -13.42 1.55
CA ILE A 29 -6.22 -12.03 1.16
C ILE A 29 -5.35 -11.98 -0.11
N GLU A 30 -4.36 -12.87 -0.21
CA GLU A 30 -3.45 -12.96 -1.37
C GLU A 30 -4.15 -13.32 -2.68
N ARG A 31 -5.38 -13.88 -2.63
CA ARG A 31 -6.21 -14.11 -3.82
C ARG A 31 -6.69 -12.81 -4.46
N SER A 32 -6.84 -11.73 -3.69
CA SER A 32 -7.40 -10.47 -4.17
C SER A 32 -6.39 -9.33 -4.23
N CYS A 33 -5.30 -9.40 -3.45
CA CYS A 33 -4.28 -8.36 -3.37
C CYS A 33 -2.94 -8.85 -2.82
N THR A 34 -1.84 -8.17 -3.16
CA THR A 34 -0.52 -8.47 -2.60
C THR A 34 -0.36 -7.83 -1.23
N LEU A 35 0.09 -8.60 -0.23
CA LEU A 35 0.41 -8.09 1.10
C LEU A 35 1.74 -7.33 1.08
N LEU A 36 1.72 -6.04 1.45
CA LEU A 36 2.90 -5.20 1.56
C LEU A 36 3.14 -4.78 3.02
N PRO A 37 4.02 -5.49 3.75
CA PRO A 37 4.37 -5.11 5.12
C PRO A 37 5.22 -3.83 5.15
N VAL A 38 4.77 -2.84 5.91
CA VAL A 38 5.46 -1.58 6.14
C VAL A 38 5.94 -1.51 7.59
N ASP A 39 7.20 -1.11 7.81
CA ASP A 39 7.68 -0.76 9.14
C ASP A 39 7.20 0.64 9.51
N VAL A 40 6.34 0.73 10.53
CA VAL A 40 5.85 2.00 11.09
C VAL A 40 6.01 2.06 12.62
N PRO A 41 7.18 1.69 13.19
CA PRO A 41 7.35 1.51 14.63
C PRO A 41 7.06 2.77 15.44
N THR A 42 7.36 3.95 14.90
CA THR A 42 7.18 5.24 15.57
C THR A 42 5.71 5.66 15.68
N ILE A 43 4.89 5.33 14.68
CA ILE A 43 3.46 5.70 14.69
C ILE A 43 2.60 4.69 15.44
N GLU A 44 2.96 3.39 15.41
CA GLU A 44 2.27 2.37 16.22
C GLU A 44 2.37 2.66 17.72
N LEU A 45 3.53 3.16 18.17
CA LEU A 45 3.75 3.53 19.58
C LEU A 45 2.86 4.70 20.02
N ALA A 46 2.49 5.57 19.09
CA ALA A 46 1.58 6.70 19.31
C ALA A 46 0.10 6.33 19.09
N GLY A 47 -0.22 5.04 18.88
CA GLY A 47 -1.59 4.57 18.64
C GLY A 47 -2.09 4.74 17.20
N GLY A 48 -1.21 5.12 16.27
CA GLY A 48 -1.54 5.25 14.85
C GLY A 48 -1.35 3.95 14.07
N SER A 49 -1.96 3.89 12.88
CA SER A 49 -1.93 2.72 11.99
C SER A 49 -1.36 3.09 10.62
N VAL A 50 -0.86 2.10 9.87
CA VAL A 50 -0.49 2.25 8.45
C VAL A 50 -1.59 2.92 7.64
N ARG A 51 -2.87 2.64 7.94
CA ARG A 51 -4.03 3.30 7.33
C ARG A 51 -3.98 4.83 7.43
N CYS A 52 -3.46 5.37 8.53
CA CYS A 52 -3.38 6.81 8.78
C CYS A 52 -2.18 7.47 8.08
N MET A 53 -1.23 6.67 7.59
CA MET A 53 -0.01 7.15 6.93
C MET A 53 -0.09 7.09 5.39
N ILE A 54 -1.14 6.49 4.86
CA ILE A 54 -1.31 6.31 3.42
C ILE A 54 -2.15 7.46 2.86
N ALA A 55 -1.60 8.15 1.87
CA ALA A 55 -2.32 9.10 1.02
C ALA A 55 -2.33 8.56 -0.42
N GLY A 56 -3.51 8.52 -1.04
CA GLY A 56 -3.63 8.19 -2.47
C GLY A 56 -3.15 9.36 -3.32
N ILE A 57 -2.22 9.11 -4.25
CA ILE A 57 -1.84 10.09 -5.27
C ILE A 57 -2.76 9.88 -6.48
N HIS A 58 -3.79 10.71 -6.62
CA HIS A 58 -4.72 10.73 -7.75
C HIS A 58 -4.32 11.84 -8.75
N LEU A 59 -3.05 11.86 -9.15
CA LEU A 59 -2.55 12.80 -10.16
C LEU A 59 -2.80 12.21 -11.55
N ASP A 60 -3.61 12.90 -12.36
CA ASP A 60 -3.72 12.62 -13.80
C ASP A 60 -2.33 12.71 -14.44
N ARG A 61 -2.01 11.78 -15.36
CA ARG A 61 -0.75 11.81 -16.12
C ARG A 61 -0.63 13.18 -16.79
N ARG A 62 0.34 13.99 -16.36
CA ARG A 62 0.67 15.24 -17.05
C ARG A 62 1.08 14.90 -18.47
N PRO A 63 0.40 15.42 -19.51
CA PRO A 63 0.85 15.21 -20.89
C PRO A 63 2.27 15.78 -21.01
N VAL A 64 3.18 14.95 -21.51
CA VAL A 64 4.51 15.41 -21.92
C VAL A 64 4.29 16.43 -23.04
N PRO A 65 4.74 17.69 -22.91
CA PRO A 65 4.63 18.64 -24.00
C PRO A 65 5.43 18.11 -25.18
N ALA A 66 4.74 17.88 -26.30
CA ALA A 66 5.37 17.47 -27.54
C ALA A 66 6.21 18.64 -28.06
N GLY A 67 7.53 18.44 -28.09
CA GLY A 67 8.46 19.30 -28.82
C GLY A 67 9.44 20.07 -27.95
N VAL A 68 10.60 19.46 -27.69
CA VAL A 68 11.89 20.13 -27.88
C VAL A 68 12.86 19.06 -28.39
N GLY A 69 12.78 18.76 -29.68
CA GLY A 69 13.88 18.17 -30.42
C GLY A 69 14.66 19.30 -31.06
N GLY A 70 15.92 19.47 -30.67
CA GLY A 70 16.92 20.31 -31.31
C GLY A 70 18.04 19.44 -31.84
#